data_AF-A0A0J9ENI3-F1
#
_entry.id   AF-A0A0J9ENI3-F1
#
_cell.length_a   1.000
_cell.length_b   1.000
_cell.length_c   1.000
_cell.angle_alpha   90.00
_cell.angle_beta   90.00
_cell.angle_gamma   90.00
#
_symmetry.space_group_name_H-M   'P 1'
#
loop_
_entity.id
_entity.type
_entity.pdbx_description
1 polymer ?
#
loop_
_entity_poly.entity_id
_entity_poly.type
_entity_poly.pdbx_seq_one_letter_code
_entity_poly.pdbx_strand_id
1 'polypeptide(L)'
;TQSCIHTACAELRDCRVNHHKSLHKIHFYQKSENLIFFKIIFICLVCEINERNHQFQYSVLNVIQVAAESTLVTLFECIDVKTMTHYNCVTLTVRDTQLMMNIMKTLRS
;
A
#
# COMPACT_ATOMS: atom_id res chain seq x y z
N THR A 1 22.97 11.88 -0.30
CA THR A 1 21.83 11.27 0.41
C THR A 1 20.78 12.27 0.87
N GLN A 2 21.14 13.50 1.24
CA GLN A 2 20.19 14.54 1.67
C GLN A 2 19.36 15.20 0.55
N SER A 3 19.76 15.01 -0.71
CA SER A 3 19.11 15.58 -1.91
C SER A 3 17.80 14.87 -2.28
N CYS A 4 17.72 13.54 -2.16
CA CYS A 4 16.54 12.79 -2.60
C CYS A 4 15.32 12.99 -1.68
N ILE A 5 15.55 13.30 -0.40
CA ILE A 5 14.49 13.54 0.59
C ILE A 5 13.82 14.90 0.33
N HIS A 6 14.60 15.90 -0.11
CA HIS A 6 14.07 17.23 -0.40
C HIS A 6 13.17 17.26 -1.64
N THR A 7 13.47 16.43 -2.65
CA THR A 7 12.64 16.28 -3.85
C THR A 7 11.30 15.63 -3.54
N ALA A 8 11.26 14.61 -2.68
CA ALA A 8 10.03 13.97 -2.23
C ALA A 8 9.11 14.94 -1.46
N CYS A 9 9.68 15.89 -0.70
CA CYS A 9 8.92 16.91 0.01
C CYS A 9 8.35 18.01 -0.92
N ALA A 10 8.94 18.25 -2.09
CA ALA A 10 8.48 19.27 -3.03
C ALA A 10 7.24 18.82 -3.83
N GLU A 11 7.08 17.51 -4.07
CA GLU A 11 5.92 16.96 -4.78
C GLU A 11 4.62 16.99 -3.96
N LEU A 12 4.72 17.23 -2.64
CA LEU A 12 3.60 17.33 -1.71
C LEU A 12 2.89 18.70 -1.68
N ARG A 13 3.28 19.66 -2.53
CA ARG A 13 2.74 21.05 -2.55
C ARG A 13 1.98 21.45 -3.82
N ASP A 14 1.34 20.52 -4.52
CA ASP A 14 0.47 20.87 -5.66
C ASP A 14 -0.87 20.13 -5.65
N CYS A 15 -1.82 20.58 -4.81
CA CYS A 15 -3.06 19.84 -4.57
C CYS A 15 -4.21 20.12 -5.57
N ARG A 16 -4.02 20.86 -6.68
CA ARG A 16 -5.11 21.10 -7.67
C ARG A 16 -4.90 20.52 -9.07
N VAL A 17 -3.66 20.25 -9.50
CA VAL A 17 -3.38 19.73 -10.87
C VAL A 17 -3.37 18.18 -10.95
N ASN A 18 -3.56 17.48 -9.82
CA ASN A 18 -3.16 16.08 -9.70
C ASN A 18 -4.28 15.03 -9.86
N HIS A 19 -5.56 15.39 -9.92
CA HIS A 19 -6.65 14.38 -9.97
C HIS A 19 -6.62 13.52 -11.25
N HIS A 20 -6.42 14.14 -12.42
CA HIS A 20 -6.33 13.43 -13.70
C HIS A 20 -5.12 12.47 -13.74
N LYS A 21 -3.98 12.91 -13.21
CA LYS A 21 -2.76 12.08 -13.10
C LYS A 21 -2.97 10.90 -12.16
N SER A 22 -3.71 11.08 -11.06
CA SER A 22 -4.03 10.01 -10.11
C SER A 22 -4.96 8.96 -10.72
N LEU A 23 -6.04 9.37 -11.41
CA LEU A 23 -6.93 8.43 -12.09
C LEU A 23 -6.22 7.61 -13.16
N HIS A 24 -5.35 8.25 -13.95
CA HIS A 24 -4.53 7.55 -14.94
C HIS A 24 -3.60 6.52 -14.29
N LYS A 25 -2.96 6.86 -13.17
CA LYS A 25 -2.12 5.92 -12.41
C LYS A 25 -2.93 4.74 -11.88
N ILE A 26 -4.12 4.98 -11.32
CA ILE A 26 -5.02 3.91 -10.84
C ILE A 26 -5.36 2.96 -11.99
N HIS A 27 -5.80 3.50 -13.13
CA HIS A 27 -6.12 2.68 -14.30
C HIS A 27 -4.92 1.86 -14.78
N PHE A 28 -3.74 2.48 -14.83
CA PHE A 28 -2.50 1.81 -15.21
C PHE A 28 -2.18 0.62 -14.30
N TYR A 29 -2.23 0.81 -12.97
CA TYR A 29 -1.91 -0.24 -12.01
C TYR A 29 -2.99 -1.34 -11.94
N GLN A 30 -4.27 -0.99 -12.08
CA GLN A 30 -5.36 -1.97 -12.16
C GLN A 30 -5.26 -2.88 -13.38
N LYS A 31 -4.72 -2.37 -14.50
CA LYS A 31 -4.51 -3.16 -15.72
C LYS A 31 -3.22 -3.99 -15.67
N SER A 32 -2.29 -3.66 -14.78
CA SER A 32 -1.01 -4.35 -14.67
C SER A 32 -1.08 -5.51 -13.69
N GLU A 33 -0.55 -6.68 -14.06
CA GLU A 33 -0.34 -7.81 -13.14
C GLU A 33 1.02 -7.74 -12.41
N ASN A 34 1.74 -6.62 -12.54
CA ASN A 34 3.05 -6.46 -11.94
C ASN A 34 2.94 -6.18 -10.45
N LEU A 35 3.82 -6.82 -9.68
CA LEU A 35 4.02 -6.49 -8.27
C LEU A 35 4.48 -5.04 -8.14
N ILE A 36 3.87 -4.33 -7.20
CA ILE A 36 4.07 -2.91 -6.93
C ILE A 36 5.36 -2.71 -6.13
N PHE A 37 5.67 -3.59 -5.17
CA PHE A 37 6.89 -3.46 -4.39
C PHE A 37 8.11 -4.00 -5.13
N PHE A 38 9.23 -3.30 -4.93
CA PHE A 38 10.50 -3.75 -5.43
C PHE A 38 10.98 -4.98 -4.64
N LYS A 39 11.26 -6.09 -5.35
CA LYS A 39 11.60 -7.38 -4.74
C LYS A 39 12.73 -7.30 -3.70
N ILE A 40 13.79 -6.54 -3.99
CA ILE A 40 14.94 -6.44 -3.08
C ILE A 40 14.53 -5.82 -1.74
N ILE A 41 13.72 -4.75 -1.78
CA ILE A 41 13.26 -4.06 -0.56
C ILE A 41 12.35 -5.00 0.25
N PHE A 42 11.45 -5.71 -0.43
CA PHE A 42 10.54 -6.65 0.23
C PHE A 42 11.29 -7.80 0.91
N ILE A 43 12.31 -8.36 0.24
CA ILE A 43 13.13 -9.43 0.81
C ILE A 43 13.89 -8.93 2.05
N CYS A 44 14.49 -7.73 2.00
CA CYS A 44 15.14 -7.13 3.15
C CYS A 44 14.18 -7.00 4.34
N LEU A 45 12.94 -6.54 4.10
CA LEU A 45 11.91 -6.40 5.12
C LEU A 45 11.53 -7.76 5.75
N VAL A 46 11.33 -8.80 4.94
CA VAL A 46 11.00 -10.14 5.45
C VAL A 46 12.14 -10.70 6.30
N CYS A 47 13.40 -10.52 5.87
CA CYS A 47 14.56 -10.94 6.64
C CYS A 47 14.71 -10.18 7.96
N GLU A 48 14.37 -8.89 7.98
CA GLU A 48 14.37 -8.05 9.19
C GLU A 48 13.30 -8.50 10.19
N ILE A 49 12.08 -8.78 9.72
CA ILE A 49 10.97 -9.26 10.56
C ILE A 49 11.25 -10.65 11.13
N ASN A 50 11.82 -11.55 10.32
CA ASN A 50 12.11 -12.93 10.72
C ASN A 50 13.40 -13.09 11.56
N GLU A 51 13.88 -12.00 12.17
CA GLU A 51 15.06 -11.97 13.06
C GLU A 51 16.34 -12.61 12.45
N ARG A 52 16.45 -12.64 11.11
CA ARG A 52 17.56 -13.23 10.34
C ARG A 52 17.85 -14.72 10.58
N ASN A 53 16.99 -15.45 11.29
CA ASN A 53 17.29 -16.82 11.74
C ASN A 53 16.77 -17.93 10.82
N HIS A 54 15.97 -17.61 9.80
CA HIS A 54 15.54 -18.59 8.80
C HIS A 54 15.88 -18.16 7.37
N GLN A 55 16.45 -19.08 6.60
CA GLN A 55 16.65 -18.92 5.17
C GLN A 55 15.36 -19.29 4.45
N PHE A 56 14.78 -18.33 3.73
CA PHE A 56 13.64 -18.58 2.87
C PHE A 56 14.09 -18.96 1.46
N GLN A 57 13.39 -19.91 0.84
CA GLN A 57 13.52 -20.13 -0.59
C GLN A 57 12.97 -18.92 -1.35
N TYR A 58 13.56 -18.61 -2.52
CA TYR A 58 13.11 -17.51 -3.36
C TYR A 58 11.63 -17.64 -3.78
N SER A 59 11.17 -18.87 -4.06
CA SER A 59 9.77 -19.17 -4.36
C SER A 59 8.83 -18.77 -3.22
N VAL A 60 9.23 -19.05 -1.97
CA VAL A 60 8.48 -18.69 -0.76
C VAL A 60 8.41 -17.17 -0.60
N LEU A 61 9.53 -16.46 -0.78
CA LEU A 61 9.57 -15.00 -0.73
C LEU A 61 8.64 -14.36 -1.78
N ASN A 62 8.59 -14.94 -2.99
CA ASN A 62 7.69 -14.47 -4.05
C ASN A 62 6.21 -14.66 -3.68
N VAL A 63 5.85 -15.81 -3.09
CA VAL A 63 4.49 -16.07 -2.61
C VAL A 63 4.11 -15.12 -1.48
N ILE A 64 5.01 -14.87 -0.53
CA ILE A 64 4.78 -13.91 0.57
C ILE A 64 4.54 -12.51 -0.01
N GLN A 65 5.32 -12.10 -1.01
CA GLN A 65 5.14 -10.79 -1.66
C GLN A 65 3.77 -10.68 -2.35
N VAL A 66 3.40 -11.68 -3.16
CA VAL A 66 2.09 -11.73 -3.83
C VAL A 66 0.96 -11.65 -2.80
N ALA A 67 1.03 -12.43 -1.73
CA ALA A 67 0.02 -12.44 -0.68
C ALA A 67 -0.07 -11.09 0.06
N ALA A 68 1.08 -10.48 0.38
CA ALA A 68 1.12 -9.20 1.07
C ALA A 68 0.52 -8.07 0.21
N GLU A 69 0.91 -7.98 -1.06
CA GLU A 69 0.37 -6.96 -1.97
C GLU A 69 -1.12 -7.16 -2.23
N SER A 70 -1.56 -8.40 -2.45
CA SER A 70 -2.99 -8.71 -2.61
C SER A 70 -3.79 -8.31 -1.36
N THR A 71 -3.27 -8.60 -0.17
CA THR A 71 -3.92 -8.21 1.10
C THR A 71 -4.03 -6.68 1.22
N LEU A 72 -2.99 -5.94 0.85
CA LEU A 72 -3.01 -4.48 0.89
C LEU A 72 -4.00 -3.90 -0.13
N VAL A 73 -4.06 -4.42 -1.36
CA VAL A 73 -5.04 -3.97 -2.37
C VAL A 73 -6.45 -4.16 -1.85
N THR A 74 -6.79 -5.35 -1.32
CA THR A 74 -8.11 -5.60 -0.74
C THR A 74 -8.40 -4.67 0.44
N LEU A 75 -7.41 -4.37 1.27
CA LEU A 75 -7.57 -3.42 2.38
C LEU A 75 -7.87 -2.01 1.86
N PHE A 76 -7.13 -1.52 0.86
CA PHE A 76 -7.36 -0.20 0.27
C PHE A 76 -8.75 -0.11 -0.38
N GLU A 77 -9.16 -1.10 -1.17
CA GLU A 77 -10.50 -1.13 -1.76
C GLU A 77 -11.60 -1.09 -0.69
N CYS A 78 -11.43 -1.87 0.39
CA CYS A 78 -12.39 -1.91 1.49
C CYS A 78 -12.49 -0.56 2.21
N ILE A 79 -11.34 0.08 2.49
CA ILE A 79 -11.30 1.40 3.13
C ILE A 79 -11.92 2.44 2.20
N ASP A 80 -11.50 2.52 0.94
CA ASP A 80 -11.98 3.49 -0.05
C ASP A 80 -13.50 3.45 -0.21
N VAL A 81 -14.08 2.25 -0.42
CA VAL A 81 -15.53 2.09 -0.56
C VAL A 81 -16.25 2.61 0.69
N LYS A 82 -15.73 2.32 1.89
CA LYS A 82 -16.42 2.68 3.13
C LYS A 82 -16.24 4.16 3.50
N THR A 83 -15.07 4.75 3.25
CA THR A 83 -14.85 6.19 3.47
C THR A 83 -15.62 7.05 2.47
N MET A 84 -15.66 6.63 1.20
CA MET A 84 -16.44 7.33 0.18
C MET A 84 -17.95 7.27 0.45
N THR A 85 -18.46 6.12 0.91
CA THR A 85 -19.89 5.95 1.19
C THR A 85 -20.34 6.55 2.53
N HIS A 86 -19.52 6.47 3.58
CA HIS A 86 -19.91 6.89 4.93
C HIS A 86 -19.57 8.35 5.24
N TYR A 87 -18.43 8.84 4.77
CA TYR A 87 -17.92 10.18 5.12
C TYR A 87 -17.93 11.17 3.95
N ASN A 88 -18.39 10.74 2.75
CA ASN A 88 -18.36 11.53 1.52
C ASN A 88 -16.98 12.16 1.25
N CYS A 89 -15.92 11.45 1.66
CA CYS A 89 -14.54 11.90 1.57
C CYS A 89 -13.79 11.07 0.53
N VAL A 90 -13.02 11.75 -0.32
CA VAL A 90 -12.22 11.14 -1.39
C VAL A 90 -10.76 10.92 -0.95
N THR A 91 -10.37 11.46 0.21
CA THR A 91 -9.01 11.35 0.74
C THR A 91 -8.98 10.41 1.93
N LEU A 92 -8.22 9.32 1.80
CA LEU A 92 -7.92 8.41 2.90
C LEU A 92 -6.92 9.03 3.88
N THR A 93 -7.24 8.95 5.17
CA THR A 93 -6.34 9.37 6.25
C THR A 93 -5.91 8.19 7.12
N VAL A 94 -4.86 8.38 7.91
CA VAL A 94 -4.39 7.37 8.89
C VAL A 94 -5.49 6.95 9.87
N ARG A 95 -6.38 7.88 10.24
CA ARG A 95 -7.53 7.61 11.12
C ARG A 95 -8.52 6.63 10.49
N ASP A 96 -8.76 6.77 9.18
CA ASP A 96 -9.67 5.90 8.44
C ASP A 96 -9.11 4.46 8.38
N THR A 97 -7.80 4.32 8.12
CA THR A 97 -7.12 3.03 8.15
C THR A 97 -7.19 2.37 9.53
N GLN A 98 -6.94 3.13 10.61
CA GLN A 98 -7.01 2.62 11.98
C GLN A 98 -8.41 2.13 12.35
N LEU A 99 -9.45 2.92 12.04
CA LEU A 99 -10.84 2.56 12.29
C LEU A 99 -11.23 1.27 11.54
N MET A 100 -10.86 1.18 10.26
CA MET A 100 -11.18 0.02 9.43
C MET A 100 -10.48 -1.25 9.87
N MET A 101 -9.21 -1.17 10.25
CA MET A 101 -8.48 -2.31 10.82
C MET A 101 -9.13 -2.80 12.11
N ASN A 102 -9.63 -1.90 12.96
CA ASN A 102 -10.33 -2.28 14.18
C ASN A 102 -11.66 -2.99 13.86
N ILE A 103 -12.43 -2.48 12.90
CA ILE A 103 -13.69 -3.14 12.47
C ILE A 103 -13.40 -4.52 11.87
N MET A 104 -12.42 -4.63 10.98
CA MET A 104 -12.04 -5.91 10.35
C MET A 104 -11.60 -6.94 11.39
N LYS A 105 -10.85 -6.54 12.41
CA LYS A 105 -10.48 -7.42 13.53
C LYS A 105 -11.72 -7.95 14.25
N THR A 106 -12.68 -7.09 14.56
CA THR A 106 -13.94 -7.48 15.23
C THR A 106 -14.84 -8.37 14.37
N LEU A 107 -14.81 -8.23 13.04
CA LEU A 107 -15.60 -9.09 12.15
C LEU A 107 -14.96 -10.47 11.93
N ARG A 108 -13.66 -10.62 12.21
CA ARG A 108 -12.93 -11.88 12.08
C ARG A 108 -12.93 -12.72 13.37
N SER A 109 -13.22 -12.11 14.51
CA SER A 109 -13.36 -12.76 15.83
C SER A 109 -14.76 -13.35 16.03
#